data_AF-A0A523PEF2-F1
#
_entry.id   AF-A0A523PEF2-F1
#
_cell.length_a   1.000
_cell.length_b   1.000
_cell.length_c   1.000
_cell.angle_alpha   90.00
_cell.angle_beta   90.00
_cell.angle_gamma   90.00
#
_symmetry.space_group_name_H-M   'P 1'
#
loop_
_entity.id
_entity.type
_entity.pdbx_description
1 polymer ?
#
loop_
_entity_poly.entity_id
_entity_poly.type
_entity_poly.pdbx_seq_one_letter_code
_entity_poly.pdbx_strand_id
1 'polypeptide(L)' 'MPRISELTDVDFNGVEQPYVPPKVLSISDKLSLHRHWDSDIDPITYEVIRHNLWQINEEHGA' A
#
# COMPACT_ATOMS: atom_id res chain seq x y z
N MET A 1 17.95 0.44 17.83
CA MET A 1 18.09 0.22 16.38
C MET A 1 17.17 1.20 15.69
N PRO A 2 17.63 1.98 14.70
CA PRO A 2 16.79 2.92 13.95
C PRO A 2 15.67 2.16 13.23
N ARG A 3 14.51 2.80 13.02
CA ARG A 3 13.45 2.19 12.20
C ARG A 3 13.92 2.10 10.75
N ILE A 4 13.45 1.09 10.02
CA ILE A 4 13.76 0.92 8.58
C ILE A 4 13.39 2.18 7.79
N SER A 5 12.30 2.86 8.18
CA SER A 5 11.85 4.14 7.62
C SER A 5 12.78 5.33 7.87
N GLU A 6 13.78 5.19 8.74
CA GLU A 6 14.74 6.24 9.13
C GLU A 6 16.12 6.01 8.47
N LEU A 7 16.30 4.92 7.73
CA LEU A 7 17.51 4.64 6.97
C LEU A 7 17.52 5.51 5.71
N THR A 8 18.43 6.47 5.65
CA THR A 8 18.52 7.44 4.54
C THR A 8 19.39 6.98 3.37
N ASP A 9 20.24 5.97 3.58
CA ASP A 9 21.27 5.55 2.62
C ASP A 9 20.98 4.18 2.00
N VAL A 10 19.69 3.84 1.93
CA VAL A 10 19.21 2.51 1.56
C VAL A 10 18.07 2.64 0.55
N ASP A 11 18.26 2.07 -0.65
CA ASP A 11 17.26 2.07 -1.71
C ASP A 11 16.29 0.88 -1.57
N PHE A 12 15.10 1.16 -1.07
CA PHE A 12 14.02 0.19 -0.88
C PHE A 12 13.18 0.01 -2.16
N ASN A 13 13.81 -0.48 -3.22
CA ASN A 13 13.25 -0.54 -4.57
C ASN A 13 12.39 -1.78 -4.89
N GLY A 14 12.29 -2.76 -3.97
CA GLY A 14 11.57 -4.01 -4.19
C GLY A 14 12.32 -5.04 -5.03
N VAL A 15 13.57 -4.75 -5.43
CA VAL A 15 14.44 -5.63 -6.22
C VAL A 15 15.61 -6.11 -5.37
N GLU A 16 16.46 -5.19 -4.89
CA GLU A 16 17.59 -5.53 -4.01
C GLU A 16 17.15 -5.59 -2.55
N GLN A 17 16.20 -4.73 -2.19
CA GLN A 17 15.66 -4.61 -0.84
C GLN A 17 14.14 -4.61 -0.85
N PRO A 18 13.47 -4.98 0.27
CA PRO A 18 12.02 -4.91 0.36
C PRO A 18 11.50 -3.52 -0.01
N TYR A 19 10.37 -3.46 -0.69
CA TYR A 19 9.84 -2.17 -1.15
C TYR A 19 9.33 -1.34 0.03
N VAL A 20 9.81 -0.10 0.14
CA VAL A 20 9.27 0.92 1.03
C VAL A 20 8.97 2.14 0.17
N PRO A 21 7.69 2.50 0.00
CA PRO A 21 7.33 3.61 -0.88
C PRO A 21 7.97 4.92 -0.39
N PRO A 22 8.70 5.65 -1.27
CA PRO A 22 9.28 6.93 -0.91
C PRO A 22 8.21 8.00 -0.71
N LYS A 23 8.57 9.10 -0.03
CA LYS A 23 7.66 10.23 0.21
C LYS A 23 7.09 10.83 -1.09
N VAL A 24 7.89 10.83 -2.16
CA VAL A 24 7.46 11.23 -3.50
C VAL A 24 7.54 10.01 -4.39
N LEU A 25 6.38 9.54 -4.86
CA LEU A 25 6.30 8.37 -5.73
C LEU A 25 6.77 8.73 -7.15
N SER A 26 7.66 7.90 -7.70
CA SER A 26 8.01 7.94 -9.11
C SER A 26 7.02 7.08 -9.89
N ILE A 27 5.97 7.70 -10.42
CA ILE A 27 4.93 7.02 -11.18
C ILE A 27 5.14 7.30 -12.67
N SER A 28 5.12 6.23 -13.49
CA SER A 28 5.24 6.36 -14.94
C SER A 28 4.04 7.12 -15.53
N ASP A 29 4.30 8.06 -16.43
CA ASP A 29 3.24 8.80 -17.15
C ASP A 29 2.36 7.90 -18.02
N LYS A 30 2.82 6.68 -18.32
CA LYS A 30 2.03 5.66 -19.04
C LYS A 30 0.99 4.99 -18.14
N LEU A 31 1.10 5.12 -16.82
CA LEU A 31 0.17 4.52 -15.87
C LEU A 31 -1.02 5.44 -15.64
N SER A 32 -2.20 4.99 -16.09
CA SER A 32 -3.45 5.71 -15.83
C SER A 32 -3.96 5.39 -14.43
N LEU A 33 -3.78 6.33 -13.50
CA LEU A 33 -4.32 6.21 -12.15
C LEU A 33 -5.79 6.64 -12.09
N HIS A 34 -6.56 5.94 -11.26
CA HIS A 34 -7.88 6.41 -10.86
C HIS A 34 -7.73 7.76 -10.13
N ARG A 35 -8.52 8.75 -10.55
CA ARG A 35 -8.51 10.11 -9.98
C ARG A 35 -9.68 10.39 -9.06
N HIS A 36 -10.71 9.54 -9.11
CA HIS A 36 -11.89 9.67 -8.29
C HIS A 36 -11.73 8.82 -7.03
N TRP A 37 -12.01 9.44 -5.90
CA TRP A 37 -12.02 8.81 -4.60
C TRP A 37 -13.05 9.55 -3.73
N ASP A 38 -13.55 8.85 -2.73
CA ASP A 38 -14.44 9.42 -1.71
C ASP A 38 -13.78 9.29 -0.34
N SER A 39 -13.97 10.30 0.50
CA SER A 39 -13.56 10.27 1.91
C SER A 39 -14.60 9.60 2.80
N ASP A 40 -15.84 9.53 2.33
CA ASP A 40 -16.94 8.91 3.04
C ASP A 40 -17.31 7.58 2.38
N ILE A 41 -17.59 6.59 3.22
CA ILE A 41 -18.01 5.25 2.80
C ILE A 41 -19.13 4.83 3.74
N ASP A 42 -20.23 4.35 3.17
CA ASP A 42 -21.33 3.91 4.01
C ASP A 42 -20.87 2.70 4.86
N PRO A 43 -21.39 2.56 6.09
CA PRO A 43 -20.93 1.53 7.01
C PRO A 43 -21.06 0.11 6.47
N ILE A 44 -22.04 -0.16 5.60
CA ILE A 44 -22.26 -1.51 5.06
C ILE A 44 -21.17 -1.82 4.04
N THR A 45 -20.89 -0.91 3.10
CA THR A 45 -19.79 -1.07 2.14
C THR A 45 -18.45 -1.19 2.85
N TYR A 46 -18.22 -0.42 3.92
CA TYR A 46 -17.01 -0.54 4.74
C TYR A 46 -16.84 -1.96 5.31
N GLU A 47 -17.88 -2.51 5.94
CA GLU A 47 -17.80 -3.85 6.54
C GLU A 47 -17.61 -4.95 5.49
N VAL A 48 -18.23 -4.83 4.32
CA VAL A 48 -18.04 -5.77 3.20
C VAL A 48 -16.58 -5.76 2.72
N ILE A 49 -16.01 -4.58 2.47
CA ILE A 49 -14.61 -4.45 2.04
C ILE A 49 -13.67 -4.97 3.11
N ARG A 50 -13.90 -4.59 4.37
CA ARG A 50 -13.10 -5.03 5.51
C ARG A 50 -13.08 -6.55 5.64
N HIS A 51 -14.23 -7.20 5.55
CA HIS A 51 -14.34 -8.65 5.68
C HIS A 51 -13.60 -9.37 4.55
N ASN A 52 -13.79 -8.91 3.31
CA ASN A 52 -13.08 -9.47 2.15
C ASN A 52 -11.55 -9.34 2.28
N LEU A 53 -11.05 -8.16 2.67
CA LEU A 53 -9.62 -7.96 2.86
C LEU A 53 -9.05 -8.80 3.99
N TRP A 54 -9.82 -8.99 5.06
CA TRP A 54 -9.42 -9.84 6.17
C TRP A 54 -9.33 -11.31 5.74
N GLN A 55 -10.32 -11.83 5.03
CA GLN A 55 -10.33 -13.20 4.51
C GLN A 55 -9.12 -13.45 3.60
N ILE A 56 -8.81 -12.52 2.68
CA ILE A 56 -7.63 -12.63 1.81
C ILE A 56 -6.34 -12.70 2.66
N ASN A 57 -6.20 -11.84 3.67
CA ASN A 57 -5.02 -11.86 4.52
C ASN A 57 -4.91 -13.15 5.35
N GLU A 58 -6.02 -13.74 5.77
CA GLU A 58 -6.05 -15.01 6.49
C GLU A 58 -5.69 -16.18 5.56
N GLU A 59 -6.21 -16.19 4.32
CA GLU A 59 -5.91 -17.19 3.29
C GLU A 59 -4.44 -17.15 2.84
N HIS A 60 -3.83 -15.96 2.77
CA HIS A 60 -2.43 -15.76 2.36
C HIS A 60 -1.43 -15.83 3.54
N GLY A 61 -1.91 -15.93 4.78
CA GLY A 61 -1.12 -15.92 6.01
C GLY A 61 -0.78 -17.30 6.59
N ALA A 62 -1.19 -18.38 5.93
CA ALA A 62 -0.91 -19.78 6.30
C ALA A 62 0.26 -20.39 5.51
#